data_AF-A0A1U9KL38-F1
#
_entry.id   AF-A0A1U9KL38-F1
#
_cell.length_a   1.000
_cell.length_b   1.000
_cell.length_c   1.000
_cell.angle_alpha   90.00
_cell.angle_beta   90.00
_cell.angle_gamma   90.00
#
_symmetry.space_group_name_H-M   'P 1'
#
loop_
_entity.id
_entity.type
_entity.pdbx_description
1 polymer ?
#
loop_
_entity_poly.entity_id
_entity_poly.type
_entity_poly.pdbx_seq_one_letter_code
_entity_poly.pdbx_strand_id
1 'polypeptide(L)'
;MIGREQLEAAAEAYYAYCGAAWDDLDPKARAHYRTRMQLGLEAFVANIWRPISSAPRDGSAVLLFLHIEGRGDYIWMDLWDAQDRRWRLAPHGRPTHWTPLPGPPQP
;
A
#
# COMPACT_ATOMS: atom_id res chain seq x y z
N MET A 1 1.12 -3.85 -8.54
CA MET A 1 0.56 -3.07 -9.67
C MET A 1 -0.90 -2.78 -9.34
N ILE A 2 -1.37 -1.56 -9.54
CA ILE A 2 -2.77 -1.19 -9.25
C ILE A 2 -3.67 -1.87 -10.27
N GLY A 3 -4.72 -2.56 -9.78
CA GLY A 3 -5.68 -3.26 -10.62
C GLY A 3 -6.63 -2.30 -11.34
N ARG A 4 -7.18 -2.74 -12.48
CA ARG A 4 -8.16 -1.95 -13.23
C ARG A 4 -9.37 -1.54 -12.38
N GLU A 5 -9.89 -2.45 -11.58
CA GLU A 5 -11.04 -2.18 -10.69
C GLU A 5 -10.71 -1.13 -9.62
N GLN A 6 -9.50 -1.18 -9.05
CA GLN A 6 -9.05 -0.18 -8.08
C GLN A 6 -8.92 1.21 -8.71
N LEU A 7 -8.50 1.26 -9.98
CA LEU A 7 -8.40 2.49 -10.73
C LEU A 7 -9.77 3.10 -11.05
N GLU A 8 -10.73 2.27 -11.50
CA GLU A 8 -12.10 2.73 -11.76
C GLU A 8 -12.75 3.24 -10.46
N ALA A 9 -12.66 2.47 -9.37
CA ALA A 9 -13.22 2.86 -8.08
C ALA A 9 -12.66 4.19 -7.56
N ALA A 10 -11.36 4.43 -7.70
CA ALA A 10 -10.75 5.71 -7.31
C ALA A 10 -11.23 6.88 -8.17
N ALA A 11 -11.39 6.66 -9.48
CA ALA A 11 -11.85 7.70 -10.40
C ALA A 11 -13.32 8.06 -10.19
N GLU A 12 -14.16 7.06 -9.97
CA GLU A 12 -15.57 7.23 -9.60
C GLU A 12 -15.72 7.97 -8.26
N ALA A 13 -14.98 7.56 -7.22
CA ALA A 13 -15.02 8.20 -5.91
C ALA A 13 -14.59 9.68 -5.95
N TYR A 14 -13.52 10.00 -6.69
CA TYR A 14 -13.08 11.39 -6.90
C TYR A 14 -14.17 12.23 -7.57
N TYR A 15 -14.88 11.66 -8.54
CA TYR A 15 -15.89 12.39 -9.29
C TYR A 15 -17.22 12.53 -8.54
N ALA A 16 -17.62 11.51 -7.77
CA ALA A 16 -18.74 11.59 -6.84
C ALA A 16 -18.56 12.75 -5.84
N TYR A 17 -17.33 12.98 -5.37
CA TYR A 17 -16.99 14.15 -4.54
C TYR A 17 -17.20 15.48 -5.27
N CYS A 18 -16.98 15.52 -6.60
CA CYS A 18 -17.21 16.71 -7.43
C CYS A 18 -18.70 16.94 -7.77
N GLY A 19 -19.62 16.07 -7.32
CA GLY A 19 -21.06 16.27 -7.47
C GLY A 19 -21.63 15.99 -8.86
N ALA A 20 -20.91 15.24 -9.70
CA ALA A 20 -21.34 14.90 -11.05
C ALA A 20 -21.35 13.38 -11.27
N ALA A 21 -22.18 12.89 -12.20
CA ALA A 21 -22.30 11.46 -12.49
C ALA A 21 -21.23 11.00 -13.49
N TRP A 22 -20.47 9.98 -13.12
CA TRP A 22 -19.34 9.45 -13.91
C TRP A 22 -19.75 9.06 -15.34
N ASP A 23 -20.98 8.56 -15.51
CA ASP A 23 -21.52 8.12 -16.80
C ASP A 23 -21.82 9.28 -17.76
N ASP A 24 -21.98 10.50 -17.24
CA ASP A 24 -22.20 11.70 -18.06
C ASP A 24 -20.91 12.22 -18.71
N LEU A 25 -19.75 11.69 -18.29
CA LEU A 25 -18.46 12.08 -18.85
C LEU A 25 -18.24 11.46 -20.24
N ASP A 26 -17.76 12.28 -21.16
CA ASP A 26 -17.28 11.78 -22.44
C ASP A 26 -16.07 10.83 -22.25
N PRO A 27 -15.81 9.93 -23.21
CA PRO A 27 -14.74 8.94 -23.08
C PRO A 27 -13.34 9.54 -22.87
N LYS A 28 -13.05 10.71 -23.45
CA LYS A 28 -11.76 11.40 -23.31
C LYS A 28 -11.61 11.97 -21.90
N ALA A 29 -12.67 12.55 -21.35
CA ALA A 29 -12.68 13.00 -19.96
C ALA A 29 -12.45 11.82 -18.99
N ARG A 30 -13.15 10.70 -19.16
CA ARG A 30 -12.95 9.48 -18.35
C ARG A 30 -11.50 8.98 -18.41
N ALA A 31 -10.91 8.93 -19.60
CA ALA A 31 -9.51 8.53 -19.77
C ALA A 31 -8.55 9.45 -19.00
N HIS A 32 -8.77 10.77 -19.05
CA HIS A 32 -7.94 11.74 -18.34
C HIS A 32 -8.03 11.59 -16.81
N TYR A 33 -9.23 11.37 -16.27
CA TYR A 33 -9.41 11.13 -14.83
C TYR A 33 -8.78 9.83 -14.37
N ARG A 34 -8.89 8.75 -15.15
CA ARG A 34 -8.17 7.49 -14.88
C ARG A 34 -6.67 7.73 -14.81
N THR A 35 -6.07 8.45 -15.76
CA THR A 35 -4.63 8.75 -15.71
C THR A 35 -4.24 9.51 -14.43
N ARG A 36 -5.03 10.50 -14.02
CA ARG A 36 -4.77 11.25 -12.77
C ARG A 36 -4.86 10.35 -11.53
N MET A 37 -5.85 9.48 -11.45
CA MET A 37 -6.00 8.56 -10.34
C MET A 37 -4.90 7.51 -10.32
N GLN A 38 -4.47 7.02 -11.48
CA GLN A 38 -3.36 6.08 -11.58
C GLN A 38 -2.10 6.69 -10.96
N LEU A 39 -1.74 7.93 -11.35
CA LEU A 39 -0.59 8.64 -10.79
C LEU A 39 -0.72 8.83 -9.27
N GLY A 40 -1.90 9.22 -8.79
CA GLY A 40 -2.17 9.41 -7.37
C GLY A 40 -2.04 8.12 -6.56
N LEU A 41 -2.61 7.02 -7.07
CA LEU A 41 -2.55 5.72 -6.44
C LEU A 41 -1.11 5.15 -6.47
N GLU A 42 -0.37 5.34 -7.56
CA GLU A 42 1.04 4.94 -7.64
C GLU A 42 1.89 5.70 -6.61
N ALA A 43 1.69 7.01 -6.51
CA ALA A 43 2.33 7.82 -5.49
C ALA A 43 1.93 7.37 -4.07
N PHE A 44 0.66 7.05 -3.84
CA PHE A 44 0.18 6.51 -2.57
C PHE A 44 0.87 5.19 -2.23
N VAL A 45 0.85 4.21 -3.13
CA VAL A 45 1.51 2.89 -2.94
C VAL A 45 3.01 3.06 -2.68
N ALA A 46 3.68 3.96 -3.40
CA ALA A 46 5.09 4.26 -3.17
C ALA A 46 5.36 4.88 -1.79
N ASN A 47 4.41 5.63 -1.23
CA ASN A 47 4.52 6.28 0.09
C ASN A 47 3.93 5.45 1.24
N ILE A 48 3.15 4.40 0.95
CA ILE A 48 2.66 3.44 1.96
C ILE A 48 3.86 2.74 2.62
N TRP A 49 4.83 2.34 1.81
CA TRP A 49 6.06 1.70 2.29
C TRP A 49 7.01 2.76 2.84
N ARG A 50 7.35 2.63 4.11
CA ARG A 50 8.22 3.55 4.85
C ARG A 50 9.53 2.86 5.21
N PRO A 51 10.65 3.60 5.36
CA PRO A 51 11.91 3.02 5.81
C PRO A 51 11.74 2.27 7.15
N ILE A 52 12.33 1.08 7.28
CA ILE A 52 12.24 0.24 8.49
C ILE A 52 12.69 0.98 9.78
N SER A 53 13.55 1.99 9.65
CA SER A 53 13.99 2.83 10.77
C SER A 53 12.85 3.60 11.44
N SER A 54 11.76 3.86 10.71
CA SER A 54 10.57 4.56 11.20
C SER A 54 9.46 3.63 11.70
N ALA A 55 9.69 2.32 11.68
CA ALA A 55 8.69 1.34 12.09
C ALA A 55 8.36 1.45 13.58
N PRO A 56 7.08 1.26 13.96
CA PRO A 56 6.68 1.30 15.36
C PRO A 56 7.39 0.19 16.14
N ARG A 57 7.86 0.53 17.34
CA ARG A 57 8.54 -0.39 18.28
C ARG A 57 7.72 -0.61 19.55
N ASP A 58 6.42 -0.37 19.45
CA ASP A 58 5.44 -0.50 20.53
C ASP A 58 4.78 -1.89 20.57
N GLY A 59 5.21 -2.82 19.72
CA GLY A 59 4.65 -4.16 19.61
C GLY A 59 3.46 -4.25 18.65
N SER A 60 3.09 -3.18 17.94
CA SER A 60 2.06 -3.25 16.90
C SER A 60 2.51 -4.14 15.74
N ALA A 61 1.54 -4.87 15.15
CA ALA A 61 1.79 -5.69 13.98
C ALA A 61 1.87 -4.84 12.70
N VAL A 62 2.84 -5.15 11.85
CA VAL A 62 3.10 -4.47 10.58
C VAL A 62 3.40 -5.48 9.47
N LEU A 63 3.32 -5.04 8.21
CA LEU A 63 3.91 -5.76 7.08
C LEU A 63 5.33 -5.25 6.86
N LEU A 64 6.27 -6.19 6.70
CA LEU A 64 7.66 -5.96 6.40
C LEU A 64 7.96 -6.38 4.95
N PHE A 65 8.75 -5.57 4.26
CA PHE A 65 9.37 -5.95 3.00
C PHE A 65 10.77 -6.48 3.25
N LEU A 66 11.02 -7.71 2.79
CA LEU A 66 12.25 -8.45 2.99
C LEU A 66 12.86 -8.78 1.62
N HIS A 67 14.15 -8.50 1.46
CA HIS A 67 14.93 -9.07 0.36
C HIS A 67 15.79 -10.20 0.91
N ILE A 68 15.67 -11.41 0.34
CA ILE A 68 16.49 -12.56 0.68
C ILE A 68 17.38 -12.88 -0.51
N GLU A 69 18.70 -12.74 -0.32
CA GLU A 69 19.70 -13.02 -1.35
C GLU A 69 19.53 -14.46 -1.89
N GLY A 70 19.47 -14.59 -3.21
CA GLY A 70 19.24 -15.87 -3.89
C GLY A 70 17.80 -16.40 -3.89
N ARG A 71 16.85 -15.71 -3.22
CA ARG A 71 15.42 -16.08 -3.22
C ARG A 71 14.48 -14.99 -3.72
N GLY A 72 14.87 -13.73 -3.60
CA GLY A 72 14.10 -12.57 -4.08
C GLY A 72 13.33 -11.82 -2.98
N ASP A 73 12.28 -11.13 -3.39
CA ASP A 73 11.51 -10.20 -2.55
C ASP A 73 10.29 -10.87 -1.90
N TYR A 74 10.07 -10.57 -0.62
CA TYR A 74 8.99 -11.14 0.20
C TYR A 74 8.28 -10.08 1.02
N ILE A 75 6.98 -10.29 1.28
CA ILE A 75 6.18 -9.54 2.25
C ILE A 75 5.84 -10.46 3.41
N TRP A 76 6.06 -9.99 4.64
CA TRP A 76 5.89 -10.79 5.86
C TRP A 76 5.23 -9.97 6.97
N MET A 77 4.29 -10.56 7.72
CA MET A 77 3.68 -9.91 8.88
C MET A 77 4.50 -10.16 10.15
N ASP A 78 4.84 -9.12 10.90
CA ASP A 78 5.65 -9.24 12.13
C ASP A 78 5.28 -8.20 13.20
N LEU A 79 5.78 -8.39 14.42
CA LEU A 79 5.67 -7.47 15.55
C LEU A 79 7.05 -7.23 16.18
N TRP A 80 7.28 -6.02 16.69
CA TRP A 80 8.54 -5.70 17.38
C TRP A 80 8.60 -6.37 18.76
N ASP A 81 9.66 -7.15 19.02
CA ASP A 81 9.93 -7.73 20.33
C ASP A 81 10.66 -6.71 21.21
N ALA A 82 9.95 -6.18 22.20
CA ALA A 82 10.50 -5.19 23.12
C ALA A 82 11.57 -5.76 24.06
N GLN A 83 11.49 -7.05 24.40
CA GLN A 83 12.44 -7.71 25.30
C GLN A 83 13.78 -7.96 24.60
N ASP A 84 13.71 -8.51 23.38
CA ASP A 84 14.91 -8.82 22.59
C ASP A 84 15.39 -7.64 21.73
N ARG A 85 14.63 -6.54 21.69
CA ARG A 85 14.88 -5.33 20.87
C ARG A 85 15.11 -5.67 19.38
N ARG A 86 14.31 -6.57 18.83
CA ARG A 86 14.41 -7.03 17.43
C ARG A 86 13.05 -7.40 16.84
N TRP A 87 12.99 -7.44 15.51
CA TRP A 87 11.89 -8.07 14.76
C TRP A 87 12.03 -9.61 14.81
N ARG A 88 10.91 -10.34 14.85
CA ARG A 88 10.88 -11.81 14.84
C ARG A 88 10.84 -12.33 13.39
N LEU A 89 11.96 -12.13 12.71
CA LEU A 89 12.11 -12.37 11.27
C LEU A 89 12.33 -13.86 10.95
N ALA A 90 11.97 -14.25 9.73
CA ALA A 90 12.45 -15.50 9.14
C ALA A 90 14.00 -15.50 9.04
N PRO A 91 14.66 -16.67 9.12
CA PRO A 91 16.11 -16.79 8.97
C PRO A 91 16.61 -16.08 7.70
N HIS A 92 17.66 -15.27 7.83
CA HIS A 92 18.28 -14.46 6.75
C HIS A 92 17.43 -13.32 6.18
N GLY A 93 16.22 -13.08 6.70
CA GLY A 93 15.42 -11.91 6.33
C GLY A 93 16.04 -10.62 6.89
N ARG A 94 16.20 -9.61 6.03
CA ARG A 94 16.59 -8.24 6.44
C ARG A 94 15.52 -7.25 5.97
N PRO A 95 14.66 -6.74 6.86
CA PRO A 95 13.60 -5.83 6.45
C PRO A 95 14.19 -4.48 6.08
N THR A 96 13.75 -3.92 4.95
CA THR A 96 14.17 -2.58 4.52
C THR A 96 13.04 -1.56 4.63
N HIS A 97 11.79 -2.01 4.48
CA HIS A 97 10.61 -1.16 4.54
C HIS A 97 9.48 -1.82 5.33
N TRP A 98 8.54 -1.00 5.79
CA TRP A 98 7.34 -1.44 6.47
C TRP A 98 6.10 -0.66 6.02
N THR A 99 4.92 -1.23 6.26
CA THR A 99 3.62 -0.55 6.19
C THR A 99 2.69 -1.06 7.29
N PRO A 100 1.74 -0.26 7.80
CA PRO A 100 0.64 -0.79 8.61
C PRO A 100 -0.08 -1.94 7.93
N LEU A 101 -0.68 -2.84 8.72
CA LEU A 101 -1.62 -3.82 8.19
C LEU A 101 -2.83 -3.09 7.59
N PRO A 102 -3.34 -3.53 6.42
CA PRO A 102 -4.62 -3.04 5.94
C PRO A 102 -5.70 -3.35 6.98
N GLY A 103 -6.65 -2.43 7.13
CA GLY A 103 -7.83 -2.69 7.95
C GLY A 103 -8.58 -3.93 7.46
N PRO A 104 -9.36 -4.59 8.32
CA PRO A 104 -10.21 -5.69 7.89
C PRO A 104 -11.15 -5.21 6.77
N PRO A 105 -11.51 -6.08 5.80
CA PRO A 105 -12.51 -5.74 4.81
C PRO A 105 -13.81 -5.31 5.50
N GLN A 106 -14.44 -4.27 4.99
CA GLN A 106 -15.76 -3.87 5.45
C GLN A 106 -16.83 -4.80 4.84
N PRO A 107 -17.87 -5.17 5.60
CA PRO A 107 -18.98 -5.98 5.11
C PRO A 107 -19.83 -5.25 4.06
#